data_AF-A0A817TCI7-F1
#
_entry.id   AF-A0A817TCI7-F1
#
_cell.length_a   1.000
_cell.length_b   1.000
_cell.length_c   1.000
_cell.angle_alpha   90.00
_cell.angle_beta   90.00
_cell.angle_gamma   90.00
#
_symmetry.space_group_name_H-M   'P 1'
#
loop_
_entity.id
_entity.type
_entity.pdbx_description
1 polymer ?
#
loop_
_entity_poly.entity_id
_entity_poly.type
_entity_poly.pdbx_seq_one_letter_code
_entity_poly.pdbx_strand_id
1 'polypeptide(L)'
;MSRWANDVSIKPCSCGFGDKEANIMPTGREPAFDYCPNINKLDNHVDCPSFDGVCHEDQPCEPYWRMIKGSFKQIRRWCLMGEIENVNYFNRPKLTIRTRFDEKVTVHFYLEEDNNIPTFSFNDALIGHTVLIMYAEKHDFLDMSTGVRQEDGDLVVIFKCSMETLIKTFGSMMAPPGCFQCGAKSPSPTQNSPLEKNENPVSVDQSSHVDENSQLASASLPLKKCSKCQIALYCSKLCQTQHWKDCHKNLCSSMKYLQLLRELDFTTSTVMSRKKCPPFSFGIV
;
A
#
# COMPACT_ATOMS: atom_id res chain seq x y z
N MET A 1 16.10 21.85 25.34
CA MET A 1 16.73 20.60 24.85
C MET A 1 15.81 19.98 23.81
N SER A 2 15.89 20.48 22.58
CA SER A 2 15.06 20.06 21.45
C SER A 2 15.87 19.08 20.61
N ARG A 3 15.71 17.79 20.89
CA ARG A 3 16.07 16.70 19.98
C ARG A 3 14.74 16.11 19.53
N TRP A 4 14.34 16.39 18.29
CA TRP A 4 13.57 15.53 17.37
C TRP A 4 12.98 16.36 16.24
N ALA A 5 13.70 16.39 15.13
CA ALA A 5 13.14 16.35 13.77
C ALA A 5 14.34 16.02 12.88
N ASN A 6 14.70 14.74 12.80
CA ASN A 6 15.36 14.28 11.59
C ASN A 6 14.28 14.39 10.52
N ASP A 7 14.33 15.49 9.79
CA ASP A 7 13.56 15.75 8.58
C ASP A 7 13.97 14.71 7.54
N VAL A 8 13.45 13.49 7.69
CA VAL A 8 13.51 12.49 6.63
C VAL A 8 12.43 12.93 5.65
N SER A 9 12.81 13.87 4.78
CA SER A 9 12.07 14.20 3.57
C SER A 9 11.75 12.88 2.86
N ILE A 10 10.50 12.45 2.96
CA ILE A 10 10.02 11.33 2.16
C ILE A 10 10.08 11.83 0.73
N LYS A 11 10.93 11.22 -0.10
CA LYS A 11 10.92 11.52 -1.53
C LYS A 11 9.50 11.32 -2.05
N PRO A 12 8.89 12.34 -2.66
CA PRO A 12 7.48 12.35 -3.01
C PRO A 12 7.15 11.16 -3.88
N CYS A 13 7.90 10.94 -4.96
CA CYS A 13 7.83 9.73 -5.78
C CYS A 13 9.23 9.17 -6.04
N SER A 14 9.41 7.85 -5.98
CA SER A 14 10.71 7.22 -6.23
C SER A 14 11.22 7.39 -7.68
N CYS A 15 10.39 7.88 -8.61
CA CYS A 15 10.84 8.28 -9.95
C CYS A 15 11.36 9.72 -10.04
N GLY A 16 11.39 10.47 -8.94
CA GLY A 16 11.84 11.87 -8.89
C GLY A 16 10.74 12.92 -9.09
N PHE A 17 9.50 12.53 -9.37
CA PHE A 17 8.40 13.49 -9.49
C PHE A 17 8.10 14.14 -8.14
N GLY A 18 8.06 15.48 -8.12
CA GLY A 18 7.85 16.28 -6.91
C GLY A 18 9.12 16.60 -6.11
N ASP A 19 10.28 16.03 -6.49
CA ASP A 19 11.56 16.36 -5.84
C ASP A 19 11.96 17.79 -6.21
N LYS A 20 11.87 18.73 -5.25
CA LYS A 20 12.26 20.14 -5.45
C LYS A 20 13.74 20.30 -5.87
N GLU A 21 14.58 19.33 -5.50
CA GLU A 21 16.01 19.27 -5.85
C GLU A 21 16.30 18.56 -7.19
N ALA A 22 15.35 17.80 -7.75
CA ALA A 22 15.56 17.02 -8.98
C ALA A 22 15.20 17.78 -10.27
N ASN A 23 15.04 19.11 -10.22
CA ASN A 23 14.61 19.97 -11.32
C ASN A 23 15.60 20.11 -12.49
N ILE A 24 16.50 19.15 -12.70
CA ILE A 24 17.27 19.01 -13.94
C ILE A 24 17.22 17.54 -14.36
N MET A 25 16.14 17.16 -15.06
CA MET A 25 16.16 15.90 -15.82
C MET A 25 17.23 16.00 -16.92
N PRO A 26 18.13 15.02 -17.09
CA PRO A 26 19.23 15.08 -18.07
C PRO A 26 18.77 15.19 -19.54
N THR A 27 17.47 15.01 -19.80
CA THR A 27 16.92 14.76 -21.13
C THR A 27 16.02 15.88 -21.66
N GLY A 28 15.81 16.97 -20.92
CA GLY A 28 14.97 18.09 -21.36
C GLY A 28 13.51 17.74 -21.66
N ARG A 29 13.01 16.58 -21.21
CA ARG A 29 11.57 16.26 -21.22
C ARG A 29 10.95 16.79 -19.93
N GLU A 30 9.84 17.50 -20.06
CA GLU A 30 8.97 17.80 -18.93
C GLU A 30 8.59 16.48 -18.22
N PRO A 31 8.48 16.47 -16.88
CA PRO A 31 7.97 15.31 -16.17
C PRO A 31 6.56 15.01 -16.67
N ALA A 32 6.39 13.84 -17.28
CA ALA A 32 5.12 13.42 -17.86
C ALA A 32 4.09 13.19 -16.73
N PHE A 33 3.18 14.14 -16.52
CA PHE A 33 2.09 14.07 -15.52
C PHE A 33 1.18 12.84 -15.70
N ASP A 34 1.18 12.24 -16.88
CA ASP A 34 0.34 11.12 -17.28
C ASP A 34 1.03 9.75 -17.17
N TYR A 35 2.35 9.72 -16.90
CA TYR A 35 3.14 8.49 -16.85
C TYR A 35 4.10 8.43 -15.66
N CYS A 36 3.94 7.38 -14.84
CA CYS A 36 4.90 7.02 -13.81
C CYS A 36 5.49 5.63 -14.08
N PRO A 37 6.83 5.46 -14.00
CA PRO A 37 7.45 4.15 -14.16
C PRO A 37 7.16 3.18 -13.00
N ASN A 38 6.63 3.67 -11.87
CA ASN A 38 6.25 2.86 -10.71
C ASN A 38 4.86 2.21 -10.89
N ILE A 39 4.70 1.43 -11.96
CA ILE A 39 3.42 0.78 -12.30
C ILE A 39 2.94 -0.11 -11.14
N ASN A 40 1.66 -0.02 -10.78
CA ASN A 40 1.00 -0.81 -9.73
C ASN A 40 1.66 -0.71 -8.35
N LYS A 41 2.28 0.43 -8.02
CA LYS A 41 2.80 0.72 -6.69
C LYS A 41 2.06 1.90 -6.07
N LEU A 42 1.97 1.94 -4.75
CA LEU A 42 1.38 3.07 -4.02
C LEU A 42 2.22 4.36 -4.09
N ASP A 43 3.47 4.28 -4.56
CA ASP A 43 4.30 5.46 -4.84
C ASP A 43 4.20 5.94 -6.30
N ASN A 44 3.27 5.41 -7.10
CA ASN A 44 2.95 5.91 -8.44
C ASN A 44 2.27 7.29 -8.37
N HIS A 45 2.87 8.33 -8.98
CA HIS A 45 2.33 9.71 -8.92
C HIS A 45 1.15 10.01 -9.82
N VAL A 46 0.75 9.03 -10.64
CA VAL A 46 -0.48 9.14 -11.41
C VAL A 46 -1.61 8.40 -10.69
N ASP A 47 -1.35 7.22 -10.11
CA ASP A 47 -2.38 6.45 -9.39
C ASP A 47 -2.60 6.98 -7.96
N CYS A 48 -1.56 7.55 -7.36
CA CYS A 48 -1.56 8.20 -6.05
C CYS A 48 -1.02 9.64 -6.20
N PRO A 49 -1.79 10.57 -6.78
CA PRO A 49 -1.32 11.91 -7.14
C PRO A 49 -1.06 12.81 -5.92
N SER A 50 -0.46 13.97 -6.18
CA SER A 50 -0.54 15.11 -5.27
C SER A 50 -1.98 15.61 -5.18
N PHE A 51 -2.32 16.37 -4.15
CA PHE A 51 -3.62 16.99 -4.06
C PHE A 51 -3.86 17.93 -5.24
N ASP A 52 -2.83 18.68 -5.67
CA ASP A 52 -2.93 19.51 -6.88
C ASP A 52 -3.30 18.70 -8.14
N GLY A 53 -2.85 17.45 -8.25
CA GLY A 53 -3.15 16.55 -9.36
C GLY A 53 -4.53 15.88 -9.30
N VAL A 54 -5.29 16.06 -8.22
CA VAL A 54 -6.67 15.55 -8.09
C VAL A 54 -7.64 16.46 -8.85
N CYS A 55 -8.60 15.87 -9.59
CA CYS A 55 -9.63 16.63 -10.28
C CYS A 55 -10.57 17.36 -9.30
N HIS A 56 -11.13 18.49 -9.72
CA HIS A 56 -12.29 19.08 -9.05
C HIS A 56 -13.57 18.28 -9.37
N GLU A 57 -14.50 18.21 -8.42
CA GLU A 57 -15.75 17.44 -8.55
C GLU A 57 -16.62 17.88 -9.75
N ASP A 58 -16.50 19.15 -10.17
CA ASP A 58 -17.24 19.74 -11.28
C ASP A 58 -16.49 19.64 -12.62
N GLN A 59 -15.25 19.14 -12.62
CA GLN A 59 -14.38 19.15 -13.80
C GLN A 59 -13.68 17.80 -14.01
N PRO A 60 -14.13 16.99 -14.99
CA PRO A 60 -13.38 15.82 -15.44
C PRO A 60 -12.00 16.25 -15.96
N CYS A 61 -10.94 15.63 -15.45
CA CYS A 61 -9.57 15.96 -15.83
C CYS A 61 -8.77 14.71 -16.26
N GLU A 62 -7.83 14.91 -17.17
CA GLU A 62 -6.83 13.89 -17.48
C GLU A 62 -5.85 13.73 -16.28
N PRO A 63 -5.31 12.53 -16.04
CA PRO A 63 -5.44 11.31 -16.84
C PRO A 63 -6.60 10.38 -16.43
N TYR A 64 -7.46 10.81 -15.51
CA TYR A 64 -8.50 9.97 -14.92
C TYR A 64 -9.75 9.84 -15.78
N TRP A 65 -10.08 10.91 -16.48
CA TRP A 65 -11.24 11.01 -17.34
C TRP A 65 -10.82 11.27 -18.78
N ARG A 66 -11.59 10.72 -19.73
CA ARG A 66 -11.43 11.01 -21.16
C ARG A 66 -12.78 11.12 -21.85
N MET A 67 -12.89 12.04 -22.80
CA MET A 67 -14.04 12.13 -23.69
C MET A 67 -14.00 10.98 -24.71
N ILE A 68 -14.99 10.09 -24.66
CA ILE A 68 -15.09 8.94 -25.59
C ILE A 68 -16.49 8.94 -26.19
N LYS A 69 -16.58 9.12 -27.51
CA LYS A 69 -17.85 9.15 -28.27
C LYS A 69 -18.87 10.15 -27.69
N GLY A 70 -18.42 11.34 -27.27
CA GLY A 70 -19.29 12.40 -26.76
C GLY A 70 -19.72 12.24 -25.29
N SER A 71 -19.11 11.34 -24.53
CA SER A 71 -19.32 11.24 -23.08
C SER A 71 -17.99 11.12 -22.35
N PHE A 72 -17.85 11.84 -21.23
CA PHE A 72 -16.72 11.64 -20.32
C PHE A 72 -16.84 10.29 -19.64
N LYS A 73 -15.75 9.53 -19.69
CA LYS A 73 -15.64 8.21 -19.10
C LYS A 73 -14.40 8.14 -18.23
N GLN A 74 -14.55 7.53 -17.07
CA GLN A 74 -13.43 7.20 -16.22
C GLN A 74 -12.62 6.09 -16.90
N ILE A 75 -11.33 6.36 -17.11
CA ILE A 75 -10.39 5.47 -17.81
C ILE A 75 -9.22 5.05 -16.93
N ARG A 76 -9.11 5.60 -15.73
CA ARG A 76 -8.05 5.28 -14.79
C ARG A 76 -8.61 5.32 -13.37
N ARG A 77 -8.06 4.50 -12.47
CA ARG A 77 -8.36 4.62 -11.04
C ARG A 77 -7.32 5.51 -10.38
N TRP A 78 -7.69 6.10 -9.25
CA TRP A 78 -6.75 6.85 -8.41
C TRP A 78 -7.19 6.81 -6.96
N CYS A 79 -6.26 7.12 -6.07
CA CYS A 79 -6.55 7.34 -4.67
C CYS A 79 -5.66 8.44 -4.10
N LEU A 80 -6.23 9.32 -3.28
CA LEU A 80 -5.44 10.24 -2.48
C LEU A 80 -4.94 9.48 -1.25
N MET A 81 -3.63 9.50 -1.02
CA MET A 81 -2.98 8.85 0.11
C MET A 81 -2.32 9.90 0.99
N GLY A 82 -2.54 9.82 2.30
CA GLY A 82 -1.87 10.70 3.24
C GLY A 82 -1.81 10.14 4.65
N GLU A 83 -0.85 10.64 5.42
CA GLU A 83 -0.68 10.34 6.83
C GLU A 83 -1.49 11.33 7.67
N ILE A 84 -2.23 10.85 8.65
CA ILE A 84 -3.10 11.67 9.50
C ILE A 84 -2.23 12.50 10.45
N GLU A 85 -2.36 13.82 10.38
CA GLU A 85 -1.69 14.77 11.29
C GLU A 85 -2.64 15.33 12.34
N ASN A 86 -3.93 15.45 12.00
CA ASN A 86 -4.94 15.93 12.93
C ASN A 86 -6.28 15.22 12.71
N VAL A 87 -6.99 15.02 13.81
CA VAL A 87 -8.33 14.45 13.84
C VAL A 87 -9.20 15.41 14.61
N ASN A 88 -10.30 15.85 14.02
CA ASN A 88 -11.19 16.82 14.63
C ASN A 88 -12.64 16.39 14.42
N TYR A 89 -13.39 16.28 15.51
CA TYR A 89 -14.79 15.84 15.51
C TYR A 89 -15.78 16.98 15.73
N PHE A 90 -15.30 18.23 15.86
CA PHE A 90 -16.16 19.37 16.11
C PHE A 90 -16.99 19.72 14.87
N ASN A 91 -18.31 19.86 15.06
CA ASN A 91 -19.36 20.00 14.04
C ASN A 91 -19.50 18.78 13.10
N ARG A 92 -18.41 18.42 12.43
CA ARG A 92 -18.35 17.30 11.47
C ARG A 92 -16.99 16.64 11.56
N PRO A 93 -16.91 15.30 11.59
CA PRO A 93 -15.62 14.62 11.58
C PRO A 93 -14.78 15.05 10.37
N LYS A 94 -13.54 15.44 10.65
CA LYS A 94 -12.55 15.82 9.64
C LYS A 94 -11.18 15.30 10.00
N LEU A 95 -10.40 14.98 8.97
CA LEU A 95 -8.99 14.65 9.07
C LEU A 95 -8.18 15.73 8.38
N THR A 96 -7.06 16.13 8.97
CA THR A 96 -5.99 16.80 8.23
C THR A 96 -4.92 15.75 7.95
N ILE A 97 -4.62 15.55 6.68
CA ILE A 97 -3.65 14.56 6.21
C ILE A 97 -2.49 15.28 5.53
N ARG A 98 -1.29 14.72 5.67
CA ARG A 98 -0.11 15.10 4.91
C ARG A 98 0.11 14.08 3.79
N THR A 99 0.08 14.55 2.55
CA THR A 99 0.39 13.69 1.39
C THR A 99 1.89 13.39 1.35
N ARG A 100 2.31 12.46 0.51
CA ARG A 100 3.74 12.23 0.24
C ARG A 100 4.43 13.41 -0.46
N PHE A 101 3.66 14.37 -0.98
CA PHE A 101 4.15 15.61 -1.58
C PHE A 101 4.21 16.76 -0.59
N ASP A 102 4.02 16.46 0.71
CA ASP A 102 4.04 17.42 1.82
C ASP A 102 2.88 18.44 1.79
N GLU A 103 1.83 18.16 1.02
CA GLU A 103 0.61 18.96 1.02
C GLU A 103 -0.24 18.59 2.24
N LYS A 104 -0.77 19.61 2.92
CA LYS A 104 -1.76 19.42 3.99
C LYS A 104 -3.15 19.54 3.41
N VAL A 105 -3.89 18.44 3.41
CA VAL A 105 -5.23 18.35 2.84
C VAL A 105 -6.23 18.11 3.97
N THR A 106 -7.34 18.86 3.96
CA THR A 106 -8.45 18.61 4.88
C THR A 106 -9.49 17.73 4.20
N VAL A 107 -9.90 16.66 4.88
CA VAL A 107 -10.89 15.69 4.43
C VAL A 107 -12.10 15.80 5.36
N HIS A 108 -13.24 16.24 4.82
CA HIS A 108 -14.50 16.41 5.55
C HIS A 108 -15.42 15.23 5.29
N PHE A 109 -15.89 14.57 6.35
CA PHE A 109 -16.71 13.37 6.25
C PHE A 109 -18.21 13.70 6.37
N TYR A 110 -18.94 13.47 5.30
CA TYR A 110 -20.40 13.58 5.18
C TYR A 110 -21.01 12.18 5.05
N LEU A 111 -20.62 11.30 5.97
CA LEU A 111 -21.12 9.93 6.01
C LEU A 111 -22.49 9.89 6.69
N GLU A 112 -23.41 9.09 6.15
CA GLU A 112 -24.68 8.77 6.81
C GLU A 112 -24.44 7.79 7.98
N GLU A 113 -25.14 7.99 9.11
CA GLU A 113 -24.88 7.32 10.40
C GLU A 113 -25.09 5.79 10.39
N ASP A 114 -25.79 5.26 9.38
CA ASP A 114 -26.32 3.89 9.40
C ASP A 114 -25.42 2.85 8.71
N ASN A 115 -24.30 3.25 8.12
CA ASN A 115 -23.44 2.32 7.41
C ASN A 115 -22.41 1.70 8.38
N ASN A 116 -22.61 0.42 8.70
CA ASN A 116 -21.56 -0.41 9.27
C ASN A 116 -20.48 -0.63 8.20
N ILE A 117 -19.58 0.35 8.05
CA ILE A 117 -18.57 0.39 7.00
C ILE A 117 -17.41 -0.55 7.39
N PRO A 118 -17.18 -1.66 6.66
CA PRO A 118 -16.13 -2.62 7.03
C PRO A 118 -14.72 -2.04 6.89
N THR A 119 -14.55 -1.09 5.97
CA THR A 119 -13.26 -0.52 5.55
C THR A 119 -12.81 0.68 6.39
N PHE A 120 -13.74 1.33 7.10
CA PHE A 120 -13.51 2.61 7.75
C PHE A 120 -14.18 2.68 9.12
N SER A 121 -13.39 3.07 10.12
CA SER A 121 -13.89 3.43 11.44
C SER A 121 -13.13 4.65 11.93
N PHE A 122 -13.85 5.62 12.50
CA PHE A 122 -13.22 6.78 13.12
C PHE A 122 -12.34 6.40 14.32
N ASN A 123 -12.54 5.25 14.95
CA ASN A 123 -11.66 4.74 16.01
C ASN A 123 -10.27 4.37 15.49
N ASP A 124 -10.17 4.09 14.19
CA ASP A 124 -8.91 3.77 13.52
C ASP A 124 -8.23 5.02 12.97
N ALA A 125 -8.90 6.18 12.94
CA ALA A 125 -8.33 7.44 12.46
C ALA A 125 -7.49 8.10 13.56
N LEU A 126 -6.23 7.67 13.71
CA LEU A 126 -5.28 8.20 14.68
C LEU A 126 -4.12 8.93 14.00
N ILE A 127 -3.52 9.89 14.69
CA ILE A 127 -2.31 10.58 14.21
C ILE A 127 -1.20 9.56 13.92
N GLY A 128 -0.55 9.71 12.76
CA GLY A 128 0.49 8.79 12.27
C GLY A 128 -0.05 7.55 11.56
N HIS A 129 -1.36 7.33 11.51
CA HIS A 129 -1.97 6.34 10.63
C HIS A 129 -2.07 6.87 9.19
N THR A 130 -2.18 5.97 8.23
CA THR A 130 -2.30 6.32 6.81
C THR A 130 -3.72 6.11 6.34
N VAL A 131 -4.28 7.07 5.62
CA VAL A 131 -5.59 6.95 4.96
C VAL A 131 -5.41 6.92 3.45
N LEU A 132 -6.18 6.05 2.79
CA LEU A 132 -6.40 6.06 1.36
C LEU A 132 -7.86 6.44 1.09
N ILE A 133 -8.05 7.41 0.19
CA ILE A 133 -9.36 7.87 -0.27
C ILE A 133 -9.45 7.58 -1.76
N MET A 134 -10.19 6.54 -2.11
CA MET A 134 -10.40 6.12 -3.49
C MET A 134 -11.23 7.17 -4.22
N TYR A 135 -10.79 7.53 -5.43
CA TYR A 135 -11.45 8.52 -6.27
C TYR A 135 -11.73 9.87 -5.60
N ALA A 136 -10.81 10.32 -4.72
CA ALA A 136 -10.91 11.63 -4.11
C ALA A 136 -11.07 12.72 -5.18
N GLU A 137 -11.92 13.70 -4.91
CA GLU A 137 -12.15 14.89 -5.73
C GLU A 137 -11.96 16.14 -4.87
N LYS A 138 -11.50 17.24 -5.48
CA LYS A 138 -11.42 18.54 -4.81
C LYS A 138 -12.81 19.13 -4.68
N HIS A 139 -13.08 19.67 -3.50
CA HIS A 139 -14.32 20.37 -3.16
C HIS A 139 -13.98 21.73 -2.58
N ASP A 140 -14.64 22.77 -3.08
CA ASP A 140 -14.56 24.12 -2.54
C ASP A 140 -15.65 24.31 -1.48
N PHE A 141 -15.24 24.58 -0.25
CA PHE A 141 -16.13 24.75 0.88
C PHE A 141 -16.60 26.22 1.00
N LEU A 142 -17.70 26.42 1.72
CA LEU A 142 -18.29 27.75 1.94
C LEU A 142 -17.38 28.73 2.69
N ASP A 143 -16.36 28.22 3.41
CA ASP A 143 -15.34 29.04 4.08
C ASP A 143 -14.17 29.41 3.15
N MET A 144 -14.32 29.18 1.84
CA MET A 144 -13.32 29.39 0.79
C MET A 144 -12.08 28.49 0.90
N SER A 145 -12.09 27.47 1.77
CA SER A 145 -11.07 26.43 1.75
C SER A 145 -11.37 25.40 0.67
N THR A 146 -10.32 24.78 0.13
CA THR A 146 -10.43 23.64 -0.78
C THR A 146 -9.90 22.40 -0.07
N GLY A 147 -10.63 21.28 -0.17
CA GLY A 147 -10.25 20.01 0.44
C GLY A 147 -10.95 18.84 -0.24
N VAL A 148 -11.12 17.74 0.48
CA VAL A 148 -11.90 16.58 0.02
C VAL A 148 -13.21 16.51 0.80
N ARG A 149 -14.33 16.38 0.09
CA ARG A 149 -15.63 16.06 0.68
C ARG A 149 -15.92 14.58 0.45
N GLN A 150 -15.98 13.80 1.52
CA GLN A 150 -16.20 12.36 1.42
C GLN A 150 -17.58 11.96 1.94
N GLU A 151 -18.40 11.42 1.04
CA GLU A 151 -19.78 11.00 1.34
C GLU A 151 -19.92 9.47 1.44
N ASP A 152 -18.95 8.71 0.90
CA ASP A 152 -18.98 7.25 0.86
C ASP A 152 -17.85 6.63 1.70
N GLY A 153 -18.20 5.97 2.80
CA GLY A 153 -17.21 5.34 3.69
C GLY A 153 -16.51 4.14 3.06
N ASP A 154 -17.14 3.45 2.10
CA ASP A 154 -16.55 2.26 1.46
C ASP A 154 -15.34 2.62 0.57
N LEU A 155 -15.22 3.89 0.19
CA LEU A 155 -14.09 4.42 -0.57
C LEU A 155 -12.92 4.88 0.32
N VAL A 156 -13.03 4.71 1.64
CA VAL A 156 -12.01 5.13 2.60
C VAL A 156 -11.42 3.89 3.29
N VAL A 157 -10.09 3.83 3.34
CA VAL A 157 -9.37 2.77 4.06
C VAL A 157 -8.34 3.39 4.98
N ILE A 158 -8.33 2.99 6.25
CA ILE A 158 -7.29 3.40 7.20
C ILE A 158 -6.34 2.23 7.51
N PHE A 159 -5.05 2.49 7.34
CA PHE A 159 -3.97 1.60 7.71
C PHE A 159 -3.33 2.09 9.01
N LYS A 160 -3.23 1.20 10.00
CA LYS A 160 -2.72 1.49 11.35
C LYS A 160 -1.18 1.62 11.41
N CYS A 161 -0.59 2.27 10.43
CA CYS A 161 0.84 2.47 10.30
C CYS A 161 1.13 3.77 9.53
N SER A 162 2.39 4.20 9.59
CA SER A 162 2.88 5.33 8.79
C SER A 162 2.84 5.03 7.29
N MET A 163 2.85 6.10 6.50
CA MET A 163 2.78 5.99 5.05
C MET A 163 4.00 5.27 4.47
N GLU A 164 5.18 5.50 5.04
CA GLU A 164 6.42 4.80 4.69
C GLU A 164 6.29 3.28 4.89
N THR A 165 5.75 2.87 6.05
CA THR A 165 5.54 1.46 6.39
C THR A 165 4.57 0.79 5.42
N LEU A 166 3.50 1.50 5.05
CA LEU A 166 2.51 1.02 4.11
C LEU A 166 3.12 0.78 2.72
N ILE A 167 3.82 1.78 2.16
CA ILE A 167 4.47 1.68 0.84
C ILE A 167 5.49 0.53 0.82
N LYS A 168 6.33 0.40 1.86
CA LYS A 168 7.32 -0.68 1.97
C LYS A 168 6.65 -2.06 2.01
N THR A 169 5.58 -2.20 2.79
CA THR A 169 4.85 -3.47 2.91
C THR A 169 4.17 -3.83 1.59
N PHE A 170 3.53 -2.86 0.94
CA PHE A 170 2.90 -3.05 -0.36
C PHE A 170 3.92 -3.43 -1.43
N GLY A 171 5.09 -2.76 -1.47
CA GLY A 171 6.19 -3.14 -2.37
C GLY A 171 6.66 -4.58 -2.17
N SER A 172 6.69 -5.07 -0.93
CA SER A 172 7.00 -6.48 -0.64
C SER A 172 5.92 -7.44 -1.17
N MET A 173 4.66 -7.01 -1.26
CA MET A 173 3.56 -7.80 -1.84
C MET A 173 3.58 -7.83 -3.37
N MET A 174 4.19 -6.83 -4.00
CA MET A 174 4.38 -6.74 -5.46
C MET A 174 5.59 -7.56 -5.93
N ALA A 175 6.53 -7.87 -5.04
CA ALA A 175 7.68 -8.71 -5.33
C ALA A 175 7.28 -10.19 -5.50
N PRO A 176 8.11 -11.01 -6.20
CA PRO A 176 7.90 -12.45 -6.24
C PRO A 176 7.77 -13.06 -4.83
N PRO A 177 6.98 -14.12 -4.64
CA PRO A 177 6.75 -14.72 -3.32
C PRO A 177 8.06 -15.00 -2.57
N GLY A 178 8.22 -14.37 -1.42
CA GLY A 178 9.42 -14.42 -0.60
C GLY A 178 9.13 -14.07 0.85
N CYS A 179 10.11 -14.27 1.73
CA CYS A 179 9.98 -13.90 3.12
C CYS A 179 9.80 -12.38 3.26
N PHE A 180 8.77 -11.93 3.97
CA PHE A 180 8.49 -10.50 4.18
C PHE A 180 9.54 -9.78 5.05
N GLN A 181 10.34 -10.53 5.81
CA GLN A 181 11.41 -9.93 6.61
C GLN A 181 12.74 -9.82 5.85
N CYS A 182 13.18 -10.91 5.20
CA CYS A 182 14.53 -11.01 4.63
C CYS A 182 14.57 -11.23 3.12
N GLY A 183 13.42 -11.37 2.45
CA GLY A 183 13.32 -11.58 1.00
C GLY A 183 13.65 -12.99 0.50
N ALA A 184 14.02 -13.93 1.36
CA ALA A 184 14.34 -15.31 0.96
C ALA A 184 13.18 -15.98 0.21
N LYS A 185 13.45 -16.50 -1.00
CA LYS A 185 12.47 -17.20 -1.85
C LYS A 185 12.31 -18.66 -1.40
N SER A 186 11.14 -19.26 -1.65
CA SER A 186 11.01 -20.73 -1.56
C SER A 186 11.81 -21.39 -2.69
N PRO A 187 12.34 -22.60 -2.50
CA PRO A 187 12.84 -23.39 -3.62
C PRO A 187 11.67 -23.72 -4.56
N SER A 188 11.92 -23.63 -5.87
CA SER A 188 11.02 -24.18 -6.87
C SER A 188 10.93 -25.71 -6.71
N PRO A 189 9.77 -26.34 -6.93
CA PRO A 189 9.71 -27.79 -7.02
C PRO A 189 10.43 -28.24 -8.30
N THR A 190 11.67 -28.72 -8.14
CA THR A 190 12.38 -29.41 -9.22
C THR A 190 11.59 -30.68 -9.54
N GLN A 191 11.21 -30.86 -10.80
CA GLN A 191 10.51 -32.04 -11.30
C GLN A 191 11.33 -33.30 -10.98
N ASN A 192 10.67 -34.31 -10.42
CA ASN A 192 11.26 -35.59 -10.05
C ASN A 192 11.95 -36.26 -11.25
N SER A 193 13.25 -36.53 -11.15
CA SER A 193 13.88 -37.65 -11.83
C SER A 193 13.86 -38.87 -10.88
N PRO A 194 13.49 -40.08 -11.34
CA PRO A 194 13.53 -41.26 -10.50
C PRO A 194 14.96 -41.82 -10.48
N LEU A 195 15.62 -41.79 -9.33
CA LEU A 195 16.79 -42.63 -9.07
C LEU A 195 16.56 -43.47 -7.82
N GLU A 196 16.18 -44.71 -8.12
CA GLU A 196 16.64 -45.96 -7.53
C GLU A 196 16.78 -46.07 -6.01
N LYS A 197 15.87 -46.88 -5.45
CA LYS A 197 16.09 -47.62 -4.22
C LYS A 197 17.32 -48.51 -4.42
N ASN A 198 18.30 -48.42 -3.53
CA ASN A 198 19.08 -49.59 -3.17
C ASN A 198 19.29 -49.63 -1.67
N GLU A 199 19.06 -50.82 -1.13
CA GLU A 199 18.97 -51.12 0.28
C GLU A 199 20.34 -51.59 0.81
N ASN A 200 20.48 -51.45 2.13
CA ASN A 200 21.17 -52.35 3.06
C ASN A 200 22.55 -51.99 3.66
N PRO A 201 22.80 -52.47 4.89
CA PRO A 201 23.45 -51.72 5.96
C PRO A 201 24.79 -52.33 6.41
N VAL A 202 25.65 -51.53 7.03
CA VAL A 202 26.74 -52.03 7.89
C VAL A 202 26.95 -51.07 9.06
N SER A 203 27.10 -51.67 10.24
CA SER A 203 27.39 -51.10 11.55
C SER A 203 28.84 -50.61 11.71
N VAL A 204 29.10 -49.76 12.72
CA VAL A 204 30.21 -49.82 13.71
C VAL A 204 30.48 -48.42 14.32
N ASP A 205 30.30 -48.38 15.64
CA ASP A 205 30.94 -47.64 16.75
C ASP A 205 31.69 -46.28 16.64
N GLN A 206 31.45 -45.49 17.71
CA GLN A 206 32.35 -44.65 18.52
C GLN A 206 32.80 -43.23 18.06
N SER A 207 32.31 -42.25 18.86
CA SER A 207 32.91 -41.00 19.37
C SER A 207 33.93 -40.19 18.56
N SER A 208 33.66 -38.90 18.34
CA SER A 208 34.56 -37.78 18.70
C SER A 208 33.93 -36.41 18.40
N HIS A 209 34.37 -35.42 19.18
CA HIS A 209 34.10 -33.97 19.08
C HIS A 209 34.12 -33.41 17.65
N VAL A 210 33.17 -32.52 17.34
CA VAL A 210 33.31 -31.49 16.29
C VAL A 210 32.61 -30.18 16.70
N ASP A 211 33.43 -29.23 17.10
CA ASP A 211 33.43 -27.80 16.76
C ASP A 211 32.08 -27.09 16.46
N GLU A 212 31.72 -26.18 17.38
CA GLU A 212 30.92 -24.99 17.09
C GLU A 212 31.65 -24.13 16.05
N ASN A 213 31.33 -24.31 14.78
CA ASN A 213 31.08 -23.25 13.79
C ASN A 213 30.97 -23.91 12.41
N SER A 214 29.75 -24.30 12.02
CA SER A 214 29.49 -24.70 10.64
C SER A 214 28.23 -24.00 10.15
N GLN A 215 28.47 -23.13 9.17
CA GLN A 215 27.50 -22.53 8.28
C GLN A 215 26.50 -23.61 7.86
N LEU A 216 25.31 -23.59 8.45
CA LEU A 216 24.27 -24.53 8.07
C LEU A 216 23.79 -24.14 6.68
N ALA A 217 24.32 -24.88 5.70
CA ALA A 217 23.87 -24.93 4.34
C ALA A 217 22.33 -24.93 4.32
N SER A 218 21.78 -23.90 3.70
CA SER A 218 20.36 -23.60 3.62
C SER A 218 19.63 -24.70 2.84
N ALA A 219 19.24 -25.77 3.54
CA ALA A 219 18.16 -26.62 3.10
C ALA A 219 16.91 -25.74 2.98
N SER A 220 16.43 -25.61 1.75
CA SER A 220 15.45 -24.63 1.32
C SER A 220 14.05 -25.01 1.83
N LEU A 221 13.69 -24.50 3.00
CA LEU A 221 12.40 -24.82 3.61
C LEU A 221 11.24 -24.08 2.91
N PRO A 222 10.05 -24.71 2.83
CA PRO A 222 8.85 -24.03 2.35
C PRO A 222 8.49 -22.85 3.25
N LEU A 223 8.10 -21.73 2.63
CA LEU A 223 7.70 -20.53 3.37
C LEU A 223 6.40 -20.77 4.14
N LYS A 224 6.38 -20.32 5.39
CA LYS A 224 5.22 -20.40 6.28
C LYS A 224 4.38 -19.13 6.17
N LYS A 225 3.06 -19.29 6.05
CA LYS A 225 2.10 -18.18 6.06
C LYS A 225 1.84 -17.70 7.49
N CYS A 226 1.55 -16.41 7.64
CA CYS A 226 0.98 -15.87 8.88
C CYS A 226 -0.37 -16.55 9.16
N SER A 227 -0.55 -17.09 10.36
CA SER A 227 -1.79 -17.80 10.73
C SER A 227 -3.03 -16.91 10.71
N LYS A 228 -2.87 -15.60 10.93
CA LYS A 228 -3.99 -14.64 10.98
C LYS A 228 -4.38 -14.13 9.59
N CYS A 229 -3.45 -13.51 8.86
CA CYS A 229 -3.77 -12.92 7.56
C CYS A 229 -3.67 -13.88 6.38
N GLN A 230 -2.94 -15.00 6.52
CA GLN A 230 -2.68 -15.98 5.45
C GLN A 230 -1.97 -15.43 4.19
N ILE A 231 -1.53 -14.17 4.21
CA ILE A 231 -0.89 -13.47 3.09
C ILE A 231 0.63 -13.36 3.29
N ALA A 232 1.07 -12.86 4.44
CA ALA A 232 2.50 -12.67 4.69
C ALA A 232 3.25 -14.01 4.84
N LEU A 233 4.41 -14.12 4.19
CA LEU A 233 5.23 -15.34 4.11
C LEU A 233 6.56 -15.21 4.87
N TYR A 234 7.02 -16.31 5.46
CA TYR A 234 8.24 -16.33 6.30
C TYR A 234 9.06 -17.60 6.13
N CYS A 235 10.40 -17.46 6.05
CA CYS A 235 11.31 -18.61 6.05
C CYS A 235 11.52 -19.21 7.44
N SER A 236 11.27 -18.45 8.50
CA SER A 236 11.50 -18.88 9.88
C SER A 236 10.57 -18.17 10.88
N LYS A 237 10.44 -18.74 12.08
CA LYS A 237 9.72 -18.11 13.18
C LYS A 237 10.39 -16.81 13.64
N LEU A 238 11.71 -16.73 13.53
CA LEU A 238 12.48 -15.52 13.82
C LEU A 238 12.08 -14.38 12.87
N CYS A 239 12.07 -14.63 11.57
CA CYS A 239 11.63 -13.65 10.57
C CYS A 239 10.17 -13.22 10.78
N GLN A 240 9.27 -14.16 11.11
CA GLN A 240 7.89 -13.82 11.44
C GLN A 240 7.82 -12.90 12.66
N THR A 241 8.55 -13.21 13.72
CA THR A 241 8.50 -12.46 14.99
C THR A 241 9.11 -11.07 14.84
N GLN A 242 10.18 -10.96 14.05
CA GLN A 242 10.79 -9.67 13.75
C GLN A 242 9.84 -8.80 12.91
N HIS A 243 9.31 -9.32 11.79
CA HIS A 243 8.35 -8.58 10.97
C HIS A 243 7.10 -8.19 11.75
N TRP A 244 6.64 -9.06 12.66
CA TRP A 244 5.53 -8.78 13.57
C TRP A 244 5.78 -7.55 14.43
N LYS A 245 6.97 -7.44 15.01
CA LYS A 245 7.37 -6.29 15.84
C LYS A 245 7.60 -5.03 15.01
N ASP A 246 8.20 -5.18 13.83
CA ASP A 246 8.58 -4.04 12.98
C ASP A 246 7.35 -3.32 12.43
N CYS A 247 6.38 -4.05 11.87
CA CYS A 247 5.19 -3.42 11.29
C CYS A 247 3.96 -4.33 11.13
N HIS A 248 4.15 -5.66 11.00
CA HIS A 248 3.06 -6.53 10.58
C HIS A 248 1.94 -6.63 11.62
N LYS A 249 2.21 -6.44 12.92
CA LYS A 249 1.16 -6.44 13.96
C LYS A 249 0.01 -5.49 13.62
N ASN A 250 0.33 -4.30 13.12
CA ASN A 250 -0.66 -3.27 12.84
C ASN A 250 -1.30 -3.42 11.46
N LEU A 251 -0.59 -4.05 10.52
CA LEU A 251 -1.06 -4.28 9.16
C LEU A 251 -1.77 -5.63 8.98
N CYS A 252 -1.64 -6.57 9.92
CA CYS A 252 -2.09 -7.94 9.76
C CYS A 252 -3.59 -8.04 9.41
N SER A 253 -4.43 -7.26 10.08
CA SER A 253 -5.87 -7.19 9.78
C SER A 253 -6.17 -6.58 8.41
N SER A 254 -5.35 -5.62 7.97
CA SER A 254 -5.55 -4.87 6.72
C SER A 254 -4.88 -5.53 5.51
N MET A 255 -4.18 -6.66 5.67
CA MET A 255 -3.52 -7.35 4.56
C MET A 255 -4.47 -7.76 3.44
N LYS A 256 -5.72 -8.13 3.78
CA LYS A 256 -6.75 -8.45 2.76
C LYS A 256 -7.05 -7.22 1.90
N TYR A 257 -7.12 -6.03 2.49
CA TYR A 257 -7.27 -4.78 1.74
C TYR A 257 -6.05 -4.48 0.87
N LEU A 258 -4.83 -4.71 1.35
CA LEU A 258 -3.63 -4.57 0.51
C LEU A 258 -3.66 -5.55 -0.67
N GLN A 259 -4.19 -6.76 -0.47
CA GLN A 259 -4.37 -7.71 -1.55
C GLN A 259 -5.40 -7.22 -2.57
N LEU A 260 -6.52 -6.66 -2.12
CA LEU A 260 -7.51 -6.03 -3.01
C LEU A 260 -6.91 -4.85 -3.77
N LEU A 261 -6.16 -3.96 -3.12
CA LEU A 261 -5.46 -2.84 -3.76
C LEU A 261 -4.47 -3.32 -4.84
N ARG A 262 -3.79 -4.45 -4.62
CA ARG A 262 -2.94 -5.07 -5.64
C ARG A 262 -3.73 -5.60 -6.84
N GLU A 263 -4.93 -6.10 -6.60
CA GLU A 263 -5.82 -6.63 -7.65
C GLU A 263 -6.58 -5.51 -8.37
N LEU A 264 -6.70 -4.33 -7.75
CA LEU A 264 -7.15 -3.12 -8.42
C LEU A 264 -6.09 -2.68 -9.41
N ASP A 265 -6.31 -3.04 -10.67
CA ASP A 265 -5.57 -2.43 -11.75
C ASP A 265 -5.95 -0.95 -11.84
N PHE A 266 -4.98 -0.09 -11.59
CA PHE A 266 -5.12 1.36 -11.75
C PHE A 266 -4.95 1.80 -13.20
N THR A 267 -4.38 0.95 -14.04
CA THR A 267 -3.94 1.26 -15.41
C THR A 267 -4.93 0.84 -16.50
N THR A 268 -5.90 -0.05 -16.21
CA THR A 268 -6.83 -0.51 -17.25
C THR A 268 -7.81 0.57 -17.68
N SER A 269 -7.70 0.97 -18.94
CA SER A 269 -8.61 1.89 -19.66
C SER A 269 -10.00 1.30 -19.94
N THR A 270 -10.43 0.28 -19.21
CA THR A 270 -11.79 -0.25 -19.36
C THR A 270 -12.75 0.75 -18.71
N VAL A 271 -13.66 1.30 -19.52
CA VAL A 271 -14.69 2.26 -19.08
C VAL A 271 -15.36 1.76 -17.81
N MET A 272 -15.10 2.42 -16.69
CA MET A 272 -15.74 2.09 -15.42
C MET A 272 -17.05 2.87 -15.29
N SER A 273 -18.11 2.17 -14.89
CA SER A 273 -19.36 2.81 -14.47
C SER A 273 -19.19 3.27 -13.02
N ARG A 274 -19.58 4.51 -12.69
CA ARG A 274 -19.55 5.07 -11.32
C ARG A 274 -20.19 4.14 -10.28
N LYS A 275 -21.08 3.23 -10.70
CA LYS A 275 -21.82 2.29 -9.84
C LYS A 275 -21.12 0.94 -9.60
N LYS A 276 -19.91 0.74 -10.09
CA LYS A 276 -19.18 -0.54 -9.98
C LYS A 276 -17.75 -0.33 -9.50
N CYS A 277 -17.55 0.39 -8.39
CA CYS A 277 -16.50 -0.09 -7.50
C CYS A 277 -17.00 -1.46 -7.00
N PRO A 278 -16.23 -2.55 -7.07
CA PRO A 278 -16.64 -3.78 -6.41
C PRO A 278 -16.93 -3.40 -4.95
N PRO A 279 -18.10 -3.76 -4.40
CA PRO A 279 -18.39 -3.36 -3.05
C PRO A 279 -17.30 -3.97 -2.17
N PHE A 280 -16.59 -3.13 -1.42
CA PHE A 280 -15.58 -3.59 -0.45
C PHE A 280 -16.22 -4.35 0.71
N SER A 281 -17.55 -4.57 0.66
CA SER A 281 -18.33 -5.49 1.46
C SER A 281 -17.98 -6.97 1.15
N PHE A 282 -16.74 -7.36 1.38
CA PHE A 282 -16.48 -8.76 1.73
C PHE A 282 -16.83 -8.90 3.20
N GLY A 283 -17.87 -9.69 3.49
CA GLY A 283 -18.15 -10.17 4.83
C GLY A 283 -16.89 -10.83 5.38
N ILE A 284 -16.21 -10.12 6.28
CA ILE A 284 -15.16 -10.68 7.11
C ILE A 284 -15.88 -11.56 8.13
N VAL A 285 -16.05 -12.84 7.77
CA VAL A 285 -16.31 -13.91 8.73
C VAL A 285 -15.00 -14.26 9.43
#